data_AF-A0AB37GF07-F1
#
_entry.id   AF-A0AB37GF07-F1
#
_cell.length_a   1.000
_cell.length_b   1.000
_cell.length_c   1.000
_cell.angle_alpha   90.00
_cell.angle_beta   90.00
_cell.angle_gamma   90.00
#
_symmetry.space_group_name_H-M   'P 1'
#
loop_
_entity.id
_entity.type
_entity.pdbx_description
1 polymer ?
#
loop_
_entity_poly.entity_id
_entity_poly.type
_entity_poly.pdbx_seq_one_letter_code
_entity_poly.pdbx_strand_id
1 'polypeptide(L)'
;MTPSVSENPELRLKDSKGNPLVIAVIDAHTSHWLSPSEVIQAAAIVPDESRDPVDLALKVSLRRRRDDLFHLDGTPLMKLTPDSYDPATPDRRYSIAKVHGLNIADQTVDVAIMRGELNAVVEASTMSREEGVLLRRNANMHHGRGHRSMGVALAPIDKDGNIIGDFIFEGFVAMGLRKLDEAIAENKKGSGSWVEVHLWGWALRVQHWLNLALMLVMTFTGWYIMQPYLTERTYDGSAAGFAMGYVRFAHFLAGFLWIAVGLWRAILLFVTHDRQTRWRALWPIYNKQDVKDLWRTMQYYLFLRKEGPFYFAHNPLQQLAYTGIYAMCFIQMLTGLSLYAMMDQSNWFFQLLAMPTHWIGIGYFRLIHTIIMYLIWLFAIIHVYLVIRSDAVHNHGGLSSMIGGSVWLPRGTQPVDSPRIG
;
A
#
# COMPACT_ATOMS: atom_id res chain seq x y z
N MET A 1 13.17 -14.37 -34.57
CA MET A 1 13.35 -15.03 -33.27
C MET A 1 14.65 -14.54 -32.64
N THR A 2 14.61 -13.53 -31.78
CA THR A 2 15.75 -13.23 -30.89
C THR A 2 15.83 -14.36 -29.87
N PRO A 3 16.94 -15.13 -29.81
CA PRO A 3 17.07 -16.20 -28.83
C PRO A 3 16.88 -15.60 -27.44
N SER A 4 16.02 -16.22 -26.64
CA SER A 4 15.90 -15.85 -25.24
C SER A 4 17.27 -15.99 -24.57
N VAL A 5 17.56 -15.21 -23.53
CA VAL A 5 18.77 -15.37 -22.68
C VAL A 5 18.93 -16.84 -22.20
N SER A 6 17.86 -17.65 -22.24
CA SER A 6 17.89 -19.07 -21.93
C SER A 6 18.56 -19.97 -22.99
N GLU A 7 18.78 -19.53 -24.23
CA GLU A 7 19.28 -20.40 -25.31
C GLU A 7 20.78 -20.29 -25.59
N ASN A 8 21.50 -19.32 -25.02
CA ASN A 8 22.95 -19.19 -25.23
C ASN A 8 23.76 -19.69 -24.01
N PRO A 9 24.29 -20.94 -24.03
CA PRO A 9 24.93 -21.56 -22.88
C PRO A 9 26.26 -20.90 -22.45
N GLU A 10 26.90 -20.13 -23.33
CA GLU A 10 28.23 -19.52 -23.08
C GLU A 10 28.18 -18.24 -22.21
N LEU A 11 26.99 -17.68 -21.95
CA LEU A 11 26.80 -16.46 -21.17
C LEU A 11 26.27 -16.70 -19.74
N ARG A 12 26.20 -17.97 -19.29
CA ARG A 12 25.66 -18.33 -17.97
C ARG A 12 26.75 -18.26 -16.91
N LEU A 13 26.69 -17.23 -16.06
CA LEU A 13 27.47 -17.17 -14.83
C LEU A 13 27.03 -18.32 -13.90
N LYS A 14 27.90 -18.82 -13.04
CA LYS A 14 27.54 -19.86 -12.06
C LYS A 14 27.73 -19.34 -10.64
N ASP A 15 26.83 -19.70 -9.73
CA ASP A 15 27.02 -19.42 -8.30
C ASP A 15 28.08 -20.36 -7.68
N SER A 16 28.41 -20.14 -6.40
CA SER A 16 29.37 -20.97 -5.67
C SER A 16 28.96 -22.44 -5.52
N LYS A 17 27.71 -22.78 -5.84
CA LYS A 17 27.16 -24.13 -5.83
C LYS A 17 26.98 -24.71 -7.24
N GLY A 18 27.43 -24.00 -8.27
CA GLY A 18 27.35 -24.40 -9.67
C GLY A 18 26.01 -24.11 -10.37
N ASN A 19 25.06 -23.42 -9.71
CA ASN A 19 23.77 -23.11 -10.31
C ASN A 19 23.90 -21.99 -11.36
N PRO A 20 23.16 -22.08 -12.48
CA PRO A 20 23.20 -21.05 -13.51
C PRO A 20 22.56 -19.74 -13.04
N LEU A 21 23.30 -18.65 -13.22
CA LEU A 21 22.93 -17.27 -12.98
C LEU A 21 22.77 -16.54 -14.30
N VAL A 22 21.83 -15.60 -14.32
CA VAL A 22 21.58 -14.69 -15.45
C VAL A 22 21.56 -13.25 -14.96
N ILE A 23 21.96 -12.33 -15.83
CA ILE A 23 21.75 -10.90 -15.60
C ILE A 23 20.26 -10.62 -15.81
N ALA A 24 19.66 -9.92 -14.86
CA ALA A 24 18.27 -9.51 -14.93
C ALA A 24 18.12 -8.05 -14.49
N VAL A 25 17.17 -7.36 -15.10
CA VAL A 25 16.67 -6.08 -14.59
C VAL A 25 15.93 -6.35 -13.29
N ILE A 26 16.46 -5.82 -12.18
CA ILE A 26 15.89 -5.97 -10.85
C ILE A 26 14.80 -4.93 -10.64
N ASP A 27 15.10 -3.69 -11.01
CA ASP A 27 14.25 -2.54 -10.78
C ASP A 27 14.60 -1.40 -11.73
N ALA A 28 13.70 -0.43 -11.86
CA ALA A 28 13.95 0.81 -12.59
C ALA A 28 13.34 1.98 -11.83
N HIS A 29 14.09 3.07 -11.73
CA HIS A 29 13.69 4.28 -11.02
C HIS A 29 13.64 5.42 -12.02
N THR A 30 12.57 6.21 -11.95
CA THR A 30 12.41 7.44 -12.72
C THR A 30 12.81 8.64 -11.88
N SER A 31 13.33 9.65 -12.55
CA SER A 31 13.68 10.95 -11.97
C SER A 31 12.83 12.09 -12.50
N HIS A 32 12.18 11.94 -13.66
CA HIS A 32 11.51 13.03 -14.37
C HIS A 32 10.14 12.55 -14.91
N TRP A 33 9.79 12.73 -16.20
CA TRP A 33 8.45 12.38 -16.69
C TRP A 33 8.30 10.95 -17.22
N LEU A 34 9.39 10.22 -17.49
CA LEU A 34 9.28 8.83 -17.93
C LEU A 34 8.76 7.91 -16.81
N SER A 35 7.94 6.93 -17.17
CA SER A 35 7.63 5.79 -16.29
C SER A 35 8.82 4.82 -16.21
N PRO A 36 8.90 3.96 -15.16
CA PRO A 36 9.95 2.95 -15.05
C PRO A 36 10.03 1.99 -16.25
N SER A 37 8.91 1.70 -16.90
CA SER A 37 8.87 0.86 -18.11
C SER A 37 9.45 1.58 -19.32
N GLU A 38 9.24 2.89 -19.43
CA GLU A 38 9.80 3.72 -20.52
C GLU A 38 11.29 3.98 -20.33
N VAL A 39 11.78 4.10 -19.09
CA VAL A 39 13.23 4.13 -18.81
C VAL A 39 13.89 2.83 -19.28
N ILE A 40 13.25 1.68 -19.07
CA ILE A 40 13.74 0.38 -19.57
C ILE A 40 13.65 0.32 -21.10
N GLN A 41 12.57 0.83 -21.70
CA GLN A 41 12.43 0.94 -23.15
C GLN A 41 13.58 1.74 -23.75
N ALA A 42 13.87 2.92 -23.20
CA ALA A 42 14.98 3.77 -23.62
C ALA A 42 16.33 3.05 -23.46
N ALA A 43 16.57 2.37 -22.33
CA ALA A 43 17.78 1.60 -22.10
C ALA A 43 17.95 0.40 -23.05
N ALA A 44 16.83 -0.19 -23.51
CA ALA A 44 16.80 -1.38 -24.36
C ALA A 44 16.99 -1.09 -25.86
N ILE A 45 17.05 0.19 -26.25
CA ILE A 45 17.30 0.59 -27.65
C ILE A 45 18.78 0.42 -27.95
N VAL A 46 19.07 -0.65 -28.68
CA VAL A 46 20.41 -1.05 -29.10
C VAL A 46 20.33 -1.70 -30.48
N PRO A 47 21.44 -1.77 -31.23
CA PRO A 47 21.49 -2.50 -32.49
C PRO A 47 21.01 -3.95 -32.30
N ASP A 48 20.26 -4.48 -33.28
CA ASP A 48 19.66 -5.81 -33.17
C ASP A 48 20.68 -6.94 -33.06
N GLU A 49 21.88 -6.71 -33.59
CA GLU A 49 22.99 -7.65 -33.57
C GLU A 49 23.75 -7.69 -32.24
N SER A 50 23.40 -6.84 -31.26
CA SER A 50 24.10 -6.81 -29.97
C SER A 50 23.97 -8.15 -29.23
N ARG A 51 25.12 -8.69 -28.81
CA ARG A 51 25.24 -9.92 -28.02
C ARG A 51 25.60 -9.65 -26.56
N ASP A 52 25.59 -8.39 -26.12
CA ASP A 52 25.88 -8.05 -24.73
C ASP A 52 24.81 -8.67 -23.81
N PRO A 53 25.21 -9.41 -22.75
CA PRO A 53 24.25 -10.00 -21.81
C PRO A 53 23.36 -8.96 -21.11
N VAL A 54 23.82 -7.71 -20.95
CA VAL A 54 23.02 -6.60 -20.42
C VAL A 54 21.92 -6.20 -21.40
N ASP A 55 22.25 -6.09 -22.68
CA ASP A 55 21.30 -5.72 -23.74
C ASP A 55 20.21 -6.78 -23.89
N LEU A 56 20.61 -8.06 -23.85
CA LEU A 56 19.66 -9.17 -23.86
C LEU A 56 18.75 -9.16 -22.62
N ALA A 57 19.28 -8.85 -21.44
CA ALA A 57 18.49 -8.74 -20.22
C ALA A 57 17.47 -7.59 -20.29
N LEU A 58 17.85 -6.45 -20.88
CA LEU A 58 16.98 -5.30 -21.11
C LEU A 58 15.86 -5.63 -22.11
N LYS A 59 16.17 -6.26 -23.25
CA LYS A 59 15.17 -6.71 -24.23
C LYS A 59 14.17 -7.69 -23.62
N VAL A 60 14.64 -8.67 -22.84
CA VAL A 60 13.77 -9.60 -22.09
C VAL A 60 12.90 -8.86 -21.09
N SER A 61 13.47 -7.91 -20.34
CA SER A 61 12.70 -7.13 -19.37
C SER A 61 11.66 -6.21 -20.02
N LEU A 62 11.97 -5.63 -21.18
CA LEU A 62 11.05 -4.78 -21.94
C LEU A 62 9.87 -5.61 -22.43
N ARG A 63 10.11 -6.74 -23.09
CA ARG A 63 9.06 -7.65 -23.57
C ARG A 63 8.14 -8.14 -22.45
N ARG A 64 8.67 -8.27 -21.23
CA ARG A 64 7.91 -8.67 -20.04
C ARG A 64 7.02 -7.54 -19.48
N ARG A 65 7.49 -6.28 -19.55
CA ARG A 65 6.83 -5.12 -18.94
C ARG A 65 5.88 -4.40 -19.89
N ARG A 66 6.13 -4.52 -21.19
CA ARG A 66 5.37 -3.89 -22.26
C ARG A 66 5.12 -4.89 -23.39
N ASP A 67 4.28 -5.89 -23.13
CA ASP A 67 3.86 -6.84 -24.16
C ASP A 67 3.02 -6.16 -25.25
N ASP A 68 2.33 -5.08 -24.88
CA ASP A 68 1.61 -4.14 -25.74
C ASP A 68 2.46 -3.54 -26.87
N LEU A 69 3.79 -3.58 -26.74
CA LEU A 69 4.74 -3.13 -27.77
C LEU A 69 5.16 -4.21 -28.75
N PHE A 70 4.64 -5.44 -28.65
CA PHE A 70 5.06 -6.54 -29.50
C PHE A 70 3.85 -7.24 -30.11
N HIS A 71 3.98 -7.67 -31.36
CA HIS A 71 3.08 -8.61 -31.99
C HIS A 71 3.13 -9.97 -31.26
N LEU A 72 2.11 -10.81 -31.49
CA LEU A 72 2.03 -12.17 -30.93
C LEU A 72 3.23 -13.06 -31.32
N ASP A 73 3.86 -12.79 -32.46
CA ASP A 73 5.07 -13.47 -32.93
C ASP A 73 6.38 -12.95 -32.25
N GLY A 74 6.26 -11.90 -31.42
CA GLY A 74 7.35 -11.26 -30.70
C GLY A 74 8.08 -10.18 -31.49
N THR A 75 7.60 -9.79 -32.67
CA THR A 75 8.15 -8.66 -33.42
C THR A 75 7.70 -7.32 -32.79
N PRO A 76 8.55 -6.29 -32.70
CA PRO A 76 8.16 -5.01 -32.13
C PRO A 76 7.11 -4.29 -32.99
N LEU A 77 6.06 -3.74 -32.36
CA LEU A 77 5.04 -2.88 -32.97
C LEU A 77 5.54 -1.45 -33.25
N MET A 78 6.72 -1.11 -32.72
CA MET A 78 7.37 0.19 -32.88
C MET A 78 8.87 0.00 -33.14
N LYS A 79 9.54 1.09 -33.52
CA LYS A 79 10.97 1.09 -33.76
C LYS A 79 11.75 0.95 -32.44
N LEU A 80 12.44 -0.17 -32.28
CA LEU A 80 13.36 -0.44 -31.16
C LEU A 80 14.84 -0.40 -31.58
N THR A 81 15.10 -0.26 -32.87
CA THR A 81 16.43 -0.16 -33.44
C THR A 81 16.83 1.30 -33.64
N PRO A 82 18.05 1.68 -33.24
CA PRO A 82 18.52 3.04 -33.46
C PRO A 82 18.84 3.31 -34.93
N ASP A 83 18.60 4.55 -35.37
CA ASP A 83 19.03 5.07 -36.67
C ASP A 83 20.54 5.24 -36.74
N SER A 84 21.13 5.70 -35.64
CA SER A 84 22.57 5.76 -35.45
C SER A 84 22.92 5.37 -34.02
N TYR A 85 24.01 4.62 -33.88
CA TYR A 85 24.46 4.13 -32.59
C TYR A 85 25.95 4.43 -32.41
N ASP A 86 26.27 5.16 -31.35
CA ASP A 86 27.62 5.50 -30.96
C ASP A 86 27.96 4.73 -29.66
N PRO A 87 28.82 3.69 -29.72
CA PRO A 87 29.07 2.80 -28.60
C PRO A 87 29.82 3.48 -27.45
N ALA A 88 29.72 2.91 -26.25
CA ALA A 88 30.49 3.35 -25.10
C ALA A 88 31.99 3.05 -25.30
N THR A 89 32.84 3.96 -24.85
CA THR A 89 34.30 3.79 -24.84
C THR A 89 34.82 3.77 -23.39
N PRO A 90 36.06 3.32 -23.13
CA PRO A 90 36.62 3.33 -21.77
C PRO A 90 36.64 4.73 -21.14
N ASP A 91 36.83 5.76 -21.96
CA ASP A 91 36.85 7.17 -21.57
C ASP A 91 35.42 7.72 -21.44
N ARG A 92 34.54 7.35 -22.37
CA ARG A 92 33.13 7.73 -22.42
C ARG A 92 32.26 6.53 -22.06
N ARG A 93 32.03 6.32 -20.76
CA ARG A 93 31.32 5.17 -20.18
C ARG A 93 29.80 5.14 -20.44
N TYR A 94 29.35 5.75 -21.53
CA TYR A 94 27.98 5.76 -21.99
C TYR A 94 27.93 5.69 -23.53
N SER A 95 26.89 5.06 -24.05
CA SER A 95 26.55 5.01 -25.47
C SER A 95 25.45 6.00 -25.80
N ILE A 96 25.42 6.48 -27.04
CA ILE A 96 24.35 7.35 -27.55
C ILE A 96 23.65 6.65 -28.71
N ALA A 97 22.33 6.53 -28.61
CA ALA A 97 21.48 5.97 -29.64
C ALA A 97 20.52 7.07 -30.14
N LYS A 98 20.48 7.35 -31.45
CA LYS A 98 19.51 8.29 -32.02
C LYS A 98 18.37 7.53 -32.66
N VAL A 99 17.13 7.96 -32.38
CA VAL A 99 15.92 7.29 -32.87
C VAL A 99 14.92 8.33 -33.32
N HIS A 100 14.48 8.21 -34.58
CA HIS A 100 13.31 8.90 -35.08
C HIS A 100 12.06 8.05 -34.90
N GLY A 101 10.96 8.67 -34.49
CA GLY A 101 9.65 8.04 -34.38
C GLY A 101 9.50 7.11 -33.19
N LEU A 102 10.18 7.38 -32.07
CA LEU A 102 10.08 6.56 -30.87
C LEU A 102 8.79 6.87 -30.11
N ASN A 103 7.99 5.86 -29.80
CA ASN A 103 6.75 6.04 -29.04
C ASN A 103 7.01 5.97 -27.53
N ILE A 104 6.94 7.11 -26.85
CA ILE A 104 7.11 7.25 -25.40
C ILE A 104 6.01 8.20 -24.87
N ALA A 105 5.39 7.85 -23.75
CA ALA A 105 4.25 8.55 -23.14
C ALA A 105 3.12 8.87 -24.12
N ASP A 106 2.78 7.89 -24.96
CA ASP A 106 1.76 7.99 -26.01
C ASP A 106 2.03 9.09 -27.07
N GLN A 107 3.28 9.56 -27.14
CA GLN A 107 3.73 10.53 -28.13
C GLN A 107 4.86 9.93 -28.98
N THR A 108 4.87 10.31 -30.27
CA THR A 108 5.97 9.97 -31.17
C THR A 108 7.02 11.07 -31.10
N VAL A 109 8.19 10.74 -30.56
CA VAL A 109 9.28 11.68 -30.33
C VAL A 109 10.56 11.26 -31.06
N ASP A 110 11.29 12.26 -31.54
CA ASP A 110 12.62 12.10 -32.11
C ASP A 110 13.63 12.45 -31.02
N VAL A 111 14.40 11.46 -30.56
CA VAL A 111 15.28 11.62 -29.39
C VAL A 111 16.63 10.93 -29.56
N ALA A 112 17.64 11.52 -28.94
CA ALA A 112 18.91 10.89 -28.63
C ALA A 112 18.85 10.34 -27.20
N ILE A 113 19.25 9.08 -27.05
CA ILE A 113 19.21 8.33 -25.81
C ILE A 113 20.64 8.08 -25.37
N MET A 114 21.00 8.62 -24.22
CA MET A 114 22.26 8.32 -23.56
C MET A 114 22.01 7.25 -22.50
N ARG A 115 22.76 6.14 -22.57
CA ARG A 115 22.73 5.10 -21.54
C ARG A 115 24.14 4.66 -21.15
N GLY A 116 24.37 4.33 -19.89
CA GLY A 116 25.71 3.95 -19.47
C GLY A 116 25.88 3.79 -17.97
N GLU A 117 27.13 3.85 -17.51
CA GLU A 117 27.43 3.85 -16.08
C GLU A 117 26.76 5.06 -15.41
N LEU A 118 26.12 4.82 -14.26
CA LEU A 118 25.25 5.82 -13.63
C LEU A 118 25.95 7.16 -13.37
N ASN A 119 27.18 7.15 -12.83
CA ASN A 119 27.87 8.39 -12.52
C ASN A 119 28.26 9.14 -13.80
N ALA A 120 28.76 8.43 -14.82
CA ALA A 120 29.11 9.03 -16.11
C ALA A 120 27.90 9.68 -16.82
N VAL A 121 26.72 9.05 -16.77
CA VAL A 121 25.50 9.63 -17.35
C VAL A 121 25.03 10.83 -16.55
N VAL A 122 25.08 10.78 -15.22
CA VAL A 122 24.72 11.93 -14.35
C VAL A 122 25.65 13.12 -14.57
N GLU A 123 26.95 12.88 -14.79
CA GLU A 123 27.91 13.94 -15.08
C GLU A 123 27.72 14.55 -16.48
N ALA A 124 27.24 13.76 -17.44
CA ALA A 124 26.99 14.18 -18.82
C ALA A 124 25.56 14.69 -19.09
N SER A 125 24.72 14.78 -18.06
CA SER A 125 23.32 15.24 -18.19
C SER A 125 22.95 16.30 -17.16
N THR A 126 21.86 16.99 -17.43
CA THR A 126 21.24 17.98 -16.56
C THR A 126 20.21 17.32 -15.66
N MET A 127 20.21 17.69 -14.38
CA MET A 127 19.33 17.14 -13.36
C MET A 127 19.12 18.18 -12.25
N SER A 128 17.92 18.27 -11.70
CA SER A 128 17.66 19.16 -10.56
C SER A 128 18.34 18.65 -9.28
N ARG A 129 18.55 19.56 -8.33
CA ARG A 129 19.17 19.21 -7.04
C ARG A 129 18.33 18.21 -6.23
N GLU A 130 17.00 18.31 -6.30
CA GLU A 130 16.08 17.45 -5.55
C GLU A 130 16.09 16.02 -6.11
N GLU A 131 16.00 15.89 -7.43
CA GLU A 131 16.15 14.65 -8.18
C GLU A 131 17.48 13.95 -7.85
N GLY A 132 18.58 14.70 -7.84
CA GLY A 132 19.90 14.15 -7.54
C GLY A 132 20.04 13.56 -6.13
N VAL A 133 19.33 14.09 -5.13
CA VAL A 133 19.32 13.53 -3.77
C VAL A 133 18.58 12.20 -3.73
N LEU A 134 17.42 12.12 -4.38
CA LEU A 134 16.61 10.89 -4.48
C LEU A 134 17.34 9.81 -5.27
N LEU A 135 17.94 10.19 -6.41
CA LEU A 135 18.74 9.33 -7.26
C LEU A 135 19.87 8.66 -6.47
N ARG A 136 20.71 9.47 -5.80
CA ARG A 136 21.85 8.95 -5.01
C ARG A 136 21.40 8.02 -3.90
N ARG A 137 20.29 8.32 -3.23
CA ARG A 137 19.73 7.46 -2.19
C ARG A 137 19.30 6.11 -2.75
N ASN A 138 18.52 6.10 -3.83
CA ASN A 138 18.03 4.87 -4.45
C ASN A 138 19.18 4.05 -5.06
N ALA A 139 20.09 4.70 -5.79
CA ALA A 139 21.28 4.07 -6.35
C ALA A 139 22.16 3.43 -5.27
N ASN A 140 22.41 4.13 -4.14
CA ASN A 140 23.19 3.58 -3.02
C ASN A 140 22.51 2.36 -2.37
N MET A 141 21.18 2.34 -2.28
CA MET A 141 20.44 1.17 -1.80
C MET A 141 20.62 -0.04 -2.74
N HIS A 142 20.58 0.18 -4.05
CA HIS A 142 20.83 -0.88 -5.03
C HIS A 142 22.29 -1.34 -5.01
N HIS A 143 23.25 -0.42 -4.93
CA HIS A 143 24.66 -0.74 -4.81
C HIS A 143 24.97 -1.56 -3.55
N GLY A 144 24.40 -1.21 -2.40
CA GLY A 144 24.56 -1.96 -1.15
C GLY A 144 23.98 -3.38 -1.21
N ARG A 145 23.11 -3.68 -2.19
CA ARG A 145 22.57 -5.02 -2.46
C ARG A 145 23.37 -5.78 -3.53
N GLY A 146 24.49 -5.21 -4.01
CA GLY A 146 25.31 -5.80 -5.07
C GLY A 146 24.75 -5.59 -6.48
N HIS A 147 23.74 -4.72 -6.65
CA HIS A 147 23.22 -4.37 -7.97
C HIS A 147 24.08 -3.28 -8.64
N ARG A 148 24.12 -3.31 -9.97
CA ARG A 148 24.75 -2.27 -10.79
C ARG A 148 23.68 -1.42 -11.46
N SER A 149 23.79 -0.12 -11.32
CA SER A 149 22.84 0.82 -11.93
C SER A 149 23.37 1.35 -13.25
N MET A 150 22.53 1.34 -14.27
CA MET A 150 22.75 1.99 -15.57
C MET A 150 21.89 3.26 -15.62
N GLY A 151 22.51 4.41 -15.86
CA GLY A 151 21.79 5.68 -16.03
C GLY A 151 21.22 5.80 -17.45
N VAL A 152 20.12 6.54 -17.58
CA VAL A 152 19.45 6.85 -18.85
C VAL A 152 19.10 8.33 -18.88
N ALA A 153 19.46 9.00 -19.97
CA ALA A 153 19.13 10.40 -20.23
C ALA A 153 18.65 10.58 -21.68
N LEU A 154 17.80 11.58 -21.90
CA LEU A 154 17.22 11.90 -23.22
C LEU A 154 17.56 13.32 -23.64
N ALA A 155 17.74 13.53 -24.94
CA ALA A 155 17.83 14.85 -25.57
C ALA A 155 17.01 14.87 -26.87
N PRO A 156 16.37 16.00 -27.23
CA PRO A 156 15.69 16.13 -28.53
C PRO A 156 16.68 16.09 -29.69
N ILE A 157 16.24 15.59 -30.86
CA ILE A 157 17.01 15.67 -32.10
C ILE A 157 16.24 16.40 -33.21
N ASP A 158 16.97 17.03 -34.14
CA ASP A 158 16.39 17.59 -35.37
C ASP A 158 16.16 16.51 -36.43
N LYS A 159 15.58 16.89 -37.57
CA LYS A 159 15.32 15.98 -38.70
C LYS A 159 16.59 15.38 -39.32
N ASP A 160 17.74 16.01 -39.12
CA ASP A 160 19.04 15.58 -39.63
C ASP A 160 19.80 14.72 -38.59
N GLY A 161 19.21 14.51 -37.41
CA GLY A 161 19.77 13.74 -36.31
C GLY A 161 20.78 14.51 -35.45
N ASN A 162 20.85 15.84 -35.54
CA ASN A 162 21.63 16.66 -34.62
C ASN A 162 20.90 16.83 -33.30
N ILE A 163 21.65 16.78 -32.20
CA ILE A 163 21.09 16.91 -30.84
C ILE A 163 20.79 18.39 -30.59
N ILE A 164 19.52 18.70 -30.33
CA ILE A 164 19.06 20.06 -30.00
C ILE A 164 18.86 20.15 -28.49
N GLY A 165 19.83 20.73 -27.80
CA GLY A 165 19.76 20.99 -26.36
C GLY A 165 20.55 20.00 -25.50
N ASP A 166 20.38 20.11 -24.19
CA ASP A 166 21.12 19.32 -23.22
C ASP A 166 20.42 17.97 -22.95
N PHE A 167 21.20 16.96 -22.59
CA PHE A 167 20.66 15.70 -22.08
C PHE A 167 20.00 15.95 -20.72
N ILE A 168 18.77 15.48 -20.54
CA ILE A 168 18.03 15.51 -19.28
C ILE A 168 18.05 14.10 -18.69
N PHE A 169 18.42 13.99 -17.42
CA PHE A 169 18.45 12.71 -16.72
C PHE A 169 17.03 12.20 -16.45
N GLU A 170 16.66 11.06 -17.04
CA GLU A 170 15.30 10.53 -16.92
C GLU A 170 15.18 9.43 -15.86
N GLY A 171 16.25 8.66 -15.62
CA GLY A 171 16.20 7.59 -14.61
C GLY A 171 17.38 6.63 -14.67
N PHE A 172 17.28 5.55 -13.88
CA PHE A 172 18.26 4.47 -13.93
C PHE A 172 17.61 3.09 -13.84
N VAL A 173 18.27 2.11 -14.46
CA VAL A 173 17.91 0.70 -14.42
C VAL A 173 18.90 -0.05 -13.53
N ALA A 174 18.40 -0.70 -12.48
CA ALA A 174 19.20 -1.53 -11.59
C ALA A 174 19.25 -2.97 -12.11
N MET A 175 20.46 -3.45 -12.38
CA MET A 175 20.74 -4.80 -12.85
C MET A 175 21.41 -5.63 -11.77
N GLY A 176 21.11 -6.92 -11.75
CA GLY A 176 21.65 -7.85 -10.77
C GLY A 176 21.68 -9.28 -11.29
N LEU A 177 22.37 -10.15 -10.56
CA LEU A 177 22.39 -11.57 -10.84
C LEU A 177 21.18 -12.24 -10.20
N ARG A 178 20.53 -13.12 -10.97
CA ARG A 178 19.44 -13.98 -10.49
C ARG A 178 19.68 -15.42 -10.91
N LYS A 179 19.10 -16.36 -10.17
CA LYS A 179 19.06 -17.76 -10.58
C LYS A 179 18.18 -17.92 -11.81
N LEU A 180 18.60 -18.78 -12.73
CA LEU A 180 17.88 -19.02 -13.98
C LEU A 180 16.44 -19.48 -13.74
N ASP A 181 16.24 -20.43 -12.82
CA ASP A 181 14.91 -20.98 -12.54
C ASP A 181 13.95 -19.92 -11.99
N GLU A 182 14.46 -19.05 -11.11
CA GLU A 182 13.71 -17.92 -10.56
C GLU A 182 13.35 -16.92 -11.67
N ALA A 183 14.29 -16.61 -12.57
CA ALA A 183 14.04 -15.73 -13.71
C ALA A 183 13.03 -16.31 -14.71
N ILE A 184 13.09 -17.62 -15.00
CA ILE A 184 12.14 -18.32 -15.88
C ILE A 184 10.75 -18.35 -15.26
N ALA A 185 10.65 -18.67 -13.97
CA ALA A 185 9.38 -18.69 -13.25
C ALA A 185 8.72 -17.31 -13.23
N GLU A 186 9.50 -16.24 -13.09
CA GLU A 186 9.02 -14.87 -13.14
C GLU A 186 8.58 -14.45 -14.55
N ASN A 187 9.31 -14.89 -15.59
CA ASN A 187 8.97 -14.64 -16.99
C ASN A 187 7.64 -15.28 -17.39
N LYS A 188 7.35 -16.50 -16.92
CA LYS A 188 6.05 -17.15 -17.14
C LYS A 188 4.87 -16.39 -16.52
N LYS A 189 5.13 -15.53 -15.53
CA LYS A 189 4.11 -14.86 -14.74
C LYS A 189 3.76 -13.44 -15.22
N GLY A 190 4.57 -12.77 -16.06
CA GLY A 190 4.31 -11.41 -16.59
C GLY A 190 4.27 -10.30 -15.50
N SER A 191 5.13 -9.27 -15.58
CA SER A 191 5.21 -8.25 -14.50
C SER A 191 4.13 -7.18 -14.52
N GLY A 192 3.36 -7.04 -15.59
CA GLY A 192 2.24 -6.10 -15.65
C GLY A 192 0.96 -6.60 -14.98
N SER A 193 0.94 -7.84 -14.49
CA SER A 193 -0.27 -8.42 -13.93
C SER A 193 -0.47 -7.98 -12.48
N TRP A 194 -1.65 -7.43 -12.21
CA TRP A 194 -2.14 -7.20 -10.86
C TRP A 194 -2.44 -8.54 -10.19
N VAL A 195 -2.11 -8.68 -8.91
CA VAL A 195 -2.54 -9.83 -8.10
C VAL A 195 -3.60 -9.36 -7.15
N GLU A 196 -4.75 -10.02 -7.23
CA GLU A 196 -5.74 -9.97 -6.17
C GLU A 196 -5.20 -10.70 -4.95
N VAL A 197 -4.97 -9.97 -3.87
CA VAL A 197 -4.61 -10.57 -2.59
C VAL A 197 -5.80 -10.45 -1.65
N HIS A 198 -6.25 -11.59 -1.14
CA HIS A 198 -7.30 -11.62 -0.13
C HIS A 198 -6.74 -11.10 1.19
N LEU A 199 -7.28 -9.97 1.65
CA LEU A 199 -6.81 -9.28 2.84
C LEU A 199 -7.74 -9.53 4.03
N TRP A 200 -9.05 -9.35 3.84
CA TRP A 200 -10.04 -9.45 4.92
C TRP A 200 -10.99 -10.64 4.72
N GLY A 201 -10.89 -11.60 5.64
CA GLY A 201 -11.84 -12.70 5.73
C GLY A 201 -13.29 -12.22 5.85
N TRP A 202 -14.23 -13.00 5.31
CA TRP A 202 -15.66 -12.63 5.28
C TRP A 202 -16.23 -12.32 6.67
N ALA A 203 -15.83 -13.08 7.70
CA ALA A 203 -16.29 -12.90 9.07
C ALA A 203 -15.92 -11.52 9.64
N LEU A 204 -14.71 -11.02 9.31
CA LEU A 204 -14.25 -9.69 9.74
C LEU A 204 -15.09 -8.57 9.13
N ARG A 205 -15.40 -8.71 7.84
CA ARG A 205 -16.22 -7.73 7.11
C ARG A 205 -17.63 -7.67 7.68
N VAL A 206 -18.27 -8.83 7.88
CA VAL A 206 -19.59 -8.91 8.50
C VAL A 206 -19.58 -8.28 9.89
N GLN A 207 -18.58 -8.61 10.72
CA GLN A 207 -18.45 -8.00 12.05
C GLN A 207 -18.31 -6.48 11.98
N HIS A 208 -17.51 -5.94 11.06
CA HIS A 208 -17.34 -4.49 10.94
C HIS A 208 -18.63 -3.77 10.55
N TRP A 209 -19.30 -4.22 9.48
CA TRP A 209 -20.53 -3.60 9.02
C TRP A 209 -21.67 -3.73 10.03
N LEU A 210 -21.75 -4.87 10.72
CA LEU A 210 -22.69 -5.08 11.81
C LEU A 210 -22.39 -4.16 13.00
N ASN A 211 -21.12 -4.00 13.38
CA ASN A 211 -20.71 -3.06 14.41
C ASN A 211 -21.09 -1.62 14.03
N LEU A 212 -20.83 -1.19 12.79
CA LEU A 212 -21.19 0.14 12.30
C LEU A 212 -22.70 0.37 12.42
N ALA A 213 -23.52 -0.56 11.92
CA ALA A 213 -24.97 -0.44 11.97
C ALA A 213 -25.50 -0.35 13.40
N LEU A 214 -25.03 -1.22 14.30
CA LEU A 214 -25.43 -1.22 15.71
C LEU A 214 -24.98 0.06 16.42
N MET A 215 -23.75 0.51 16.17
CA MET A 215 -23.21 1.75 16.75
C MET A 215 -23.99 2.98 16.31
N LEU A 216 -24.44 3.04 15.04
CA LEU A 216 -25.31 4.13 14.57
C LEU A 216 -26.65 4.13 15.32
N VAL A 217 -27.31 2.98 15.44
CA VAL A 217 -28.57 2.87 16.18
C VAL A 217 -28.40 3.30 17.63
N MET A 218 -27.39 2.77 18.34
CA MET A 218 -27.11 3.15 19.74
C MET A 218 -26.76 4.63 19.88
N THR A 219 -26.03 5.18 18.91
CA THR A 219 -25.63 6.58 18.89
C THR A 219 -26.86 7.50 18.81
N PHE A 220 -27.72 7.31 17.81
CA PHE A 220 -28.89 8.17 17.63
C PHE A 220 -29.89 8.02 18.77
N THR A 221 -30.14 6.78 19.20
CA THR A 221 -31.03 6.51 20.33
C THR A 221 -30.45 7.00 21.66
N GLY A 222 -29.14 6.86 21.89
CA GLY A 222 -28.46 7.32 23.10
C GLY A 222 -28.40 8.84 23.21
N TRP A 223 -28.11 9.52 22.10
CA TRP A 223 -28.18 10.99 22.02
C TRP A 223 -29.60 11.49 22.31
N TYR A 224 -30.63 10.82 21.76
CA TYR A 224 -32.02 11.12 22.06
C TYR A 224 -32.39 10.89 23.53
N ILE A 225 -31.89 9.80 24.14
CA ILE A 225 -32.12 9.50 25.56
C ILE A 225 -31.55 10.60 26.46
N MET A 226 -30.40 11.16 26.08
CA MET A 226 -29.75 12.25 26.81
C MET A 226 -30.49 13.58 26.63
N GLN A 227 -31.01 13.85 25.42
CA GLN A 227 -31.70 15.09 25.09
C GLN A 227 -32.99 14.80 24.29
N PRO A 228 -34.14 14.67 24.97
CA PRO A 228 -35.40 14.24 24.36
C PRO A 228 -36.09 15.38 23.59
N TYR A 229 -35.45 15.92 22.56
CA TYR A 229 -35.96 17.08 21.80
C TYR A 229 -37.24 16.81 21.00
N LEU A 230 -37.55 15.55 20.66
CA LEU A 230 -38.70 15.21 19.83
C LEU A 230 -39.96 14.85 20.64
N THR A 231 -39.86 14.56 21.95
CA THR A 231 -41.01 14.15 22.78
C THR A 231 -41.60 15.23 23.67
N GLU A 232 -40.93 16.35 23.90
CA GLU A 232 -41.37 17.33 24.90
C GLU A 232 -41.33 18.76 24.36
N ARG A 233 -42.38 19.14 23.61
CA ARG A 233 -42.77 20.57 23.47
C ARG A 233 -44.26 20.84 23.68
N THR A 234 -45.12 19.83 23.71
CA THR A 234 -46.57 20.01 23.87
C THR A 234 -47.15 18.88 24.71
N TYR A 235 -47.03 19.00 26.04
CA TYR A 235 -47.89 18.25 26.94
C TYR A 235 -49.23 19.00 27.02
N ASP A 236 -50.23 18.55 26.26
CA ASP A 236 -51.56 19.18 26.18
C ASP A 236 -52.63 18.49 27.07
N GLY A 237 -52.22 17.53 27.90
CA GLY A 237 -53.13 16.76 28.75
C GLY A 237 -53.70 15.49 28.09
N SER A 238 -53.38 15.18 26.84
CA SER A 238 -53.60 13.85 26.25
C SER A 238 -52.49 12.85 26.63
N ALA A 239 -52.82 11.55 26.63
CA ALA A 239 -51.98 10.47 27.14
C ALA A 239 -50.51 10.58 26.70
N ALA A 240 -49.58 10.66 27.66
CA ALA A 240 -48.15 10.73 27.38
C ALA A 240 -47.73 9.55 26.48
N GLY A 241 -47.29 9.82 25.26
CA GLY A 241 -46.90 8.77 24.31
C GLY A 241 -45.73 7.91 24.79
N PHE A 242 -45.68 6.64 24.39
CA PHE A 242 -44.61 5.69 24.77
C PHE A 242 -43.33 5.81 23.90
N ALA A 243 -43.14 6.93 23.19
CA ALA A 243 -42.04 7.12 22.24
C ALA A 243 -40.66 6.95 22.88
N MET A 244 -40.44 7.50 24.07
CA MET A 244 -39.18 7.30 24.82
C MET A 244 -38.96 5.84 25.20
N GLY A 245 -40.03 5.08 25.45
CA GLY A 245 -39.97 3.64 25.70
C GLY A 245 -39.45 2.86 24.50
N TYR A 246 -39.95 3.15 23.29
CA TYR A 246 -39.47 2.56 22.05
C TYR A 246 -38.00 2.90 21.76
N VAL A 247 -37.58 4.15 22.00
CA VAL A 247 -36.18 4.55 21.81
C VAL A 247 -35.25 3.82 22.78
N ARG A 248 -35.62 3.73 24.06
CA ARG A 248 -34.85 2.96 25.06
C ARG A 248 -34.78 1.49 24.70
N PHE A 249 -35.90 0.90 24.25
CA PHE A 249 -35.93 -0.49 23.79
C PHE A 249 -34.97 -0.72 22.62
N ALA A 250 -35.00 0.13 21.59
CA ALA A 250 -34.09 0.05 20.45
C ALA A 250 -32.62 0.20 20.88
N HIS A 251 -32.32 1.11 21.80
CA HIS A 251 -30.97 1.28 22.36
C HIS A 251 -30.48 0.02 23.07
N PHE A 252 -31.29 -0.56 23.97
CA PHE A 252 -30.92 -1.77 24.70
C PHE A 252 -30.78 -2.98 23.79
N LEU A 253 -31.70 -3.17 22.85
CA LEU A 253 -31.63 -4.26 21.87
C LEU A 253 -30.34 -4.17 21.05
N ALA A 254 -30.01 -2.98 20.53
CA ALA A 254 -28.78 -2.75 19.80
C ALA A 254 -27.54 -2.99 20.69
N GLY A 255 -27.58 -2.58 21.96
CA GLY A 255 -26.53 -2.83 22.94
C GLY A 255 -26.28 -4.32 23.21
N PHE A 256 -27.34 -5.11 23.40
CA PHE A 256 -27.20 -6.56 23.59
C PHE A 256 -26.70 -7.28 22.35
N LEU A 257 -27.17 -6.88 21.16
CA LEU A 257 -26.63 -7.39 19.90
C LEU A 257 -25.15 -7.03 19.74
N TRP A 258 -24.76 -5.81 20.14
CA TRP A 258 -23.37 -5.36 20.07
C TRP A 258 -22.46 -6.14 21.03
N ILE A 259 -22.95 -6.46 22.23
CA ILE A 259 -22.26 -7.37 23.17
C ILE A 259 -22.09 -8.77 22.54
N ALA A 260 -23.13 -9.31 21.89
CA ALA A 260 -23.03 -10.61 21.22
C ALA A 260 -21.98 -10.60 20.09
N VAL A 261 -21.93 -9.53 19.30
CA VAL A 261 -20.88 -9.32 18.28
C VAL A 261 -19.50 -9.19 18.91
N GLY A 262 -19.38 -8.46 20.03
CA GLY A 262 -18.16 -8.35 20.81
C GLY A 262 -17.68 -9.69 21.37
N LEU A 263 -18.59 -10.55 21.83
CA LEU A 263 -18.28 -11.88 22.31
C LEU A 263 -17.84 -12.80 21.15
N TRP A 264 -18.54 -12.74 20.01
CA TRP A 264 -18.11 -13.42 18.79
C TRP A 264 -16.70 -13.00 18.39
N ARG A 265 -16.39 -11.70 18.47
CA ARG A 265 -15.06 -11.17 18.23
C ARG A 265 -14.03 -11.72 19.22
N ALA A 266 -14.35 -11.71 20.52
CA ALA A 266 -13.47 -12.24 21.55
C ALA A 266 -13.13 -13.72 21.30
N ILE A 267 -14.11 -14.53 20.92
CA ILE A 267 -13.91 -15.95 20.57
C ILE A 267 -12.95 -16.08 19.37
N LEU A 268 -13.18 -15.30 18.30
CA LEU A 268 -12.31 -15.34 17.11
C LEU A 268 -10.86 -14.96 17.41
N LEU A 269 -10.61 -14.04 18.37
CA LEU A 269 -9.25 -13.63 18.78
C LEU A 269 -8.41 -14.79 19.34
N PHE A 270 -9.06 -15.80 19.94
CA PHE A 270 -8.40 -16.96 20.54
C PHE A 270 -8.41 -18.21 19.67
N VAL A 271 -9.47 -18.43 18.87
CA VAL A 271 -9.69 -19.69 18.15
C VAL A 271 -9.10 -19.68 16.72
N THR A 272 -9.02 -18.53 16.08
CA THR A 272 -8.74 -18.48 14.64
C THR A 272 -7.25 -18.58 14.32
N HIS A 273 -6.91 -19.31 13.24
CA HIS A 273 -5.53 -19.52 12.78
C HIS A 273 -5.00 -18.35 11.90
N ASP A 274 -5.88 -17.47 11.45
CA ASP A 274 -5.56 -16.36 10.57
C ASP A 274 -4.83 -15.23 11.32
N ARG A 275 -3.69 -14.80 10.78
CA ARG A 275 -2.77 -13.84 11.38
C ARG A 275 -3.46 -12.52 11.70
N GLN A 276 -4.41 -12.08 10.88
CA GLN A 276 -5.10 -10.80 11.06
C GLN A 276 -6.24 -10.84 12.09
N THR A 277 -6.70 -12.04 12.46
CA THR A 277 -7.79 -12.24 13.42
C THR A 277 -7.32 -12.52 14.83
N ARG A 278 -6.01 -12.70 15.05
CA ARG A 278 -5.44 -13.07 16.35
C ARG A 278 -5.11 -11.86 17.22
N TRP A 279 -5.04 -12.09 18.53
CA TRP A 279 -4.54 -11.13 19.52
C TRP A 279 -3.23 -10.43 19.12
N ARG A 280 -2.35 -11.14 18.41
CA ARG A 280 -1.07 -10.58 17.95
C ARG A 280 -1.18 -9.49 16.89
N ALA A 281 -2.33 -9.34 16.25
CA ALA A 281 -2.59 -8.25 15.31
C ALA A 281 -3.02 -6.94 16.01
N LEU A 282 -3.42 -7.01 17.28
CA LEU A 282 -3.86 -5.84 18.04
C LEU A 282 -2.71 -5.12 18.74
N TRP A 283 -1.65 -5.85 19.11
CA TRP A 283 -0.53 -5.28 19.86
C TRP A 283 0.71 -5.08 18.97
N PRO A 284 1.15 -3.84 18.71
CA PRO A 284 2.22 -3.56 17.74
C PRO A 284 3.64 -3.69 18.29
N ILE A 285 3.84 -3.92 19.59
CA ILE A 285 5.17 -3.81 20.22
C ILE A 285 5.64 -5.18 20.68
N TYR A 286 6.48 -5.83 19.88
CA TYR A 286 7.17 -7.07 20.25
C TYR A 286 8.68 -6.89 20.37
N ASN A 287 9.27 -6.01 19.53
CA ASN A 287 10.71 -5.78 19.46
C ASN A 287 11.07 -4.28 19.50
N LYS A 288 12.35 -3.98 19.78
CA LYS A 288 12.89 -2.60 19.76
C LYS A 288 12.79 -1.93 18.37
N GLN A 289 12.78 -2.72 17.30
CA GLN A 289 12.62 -2.23 15.93
C GLN A 289 11.19 -1.70 15.69
N ASP A 290 10.17 -2.36 16.24
CA ASP A 290 8.76 -1.98 16.09
C ASP A 290 8.47 -0.61 16.74
N VAL A 291 9.11 -0.34 17.88
CA VAL A 291 9.04 0.98 18.56
C VAL A 291 9.68 2.08 17.72
N LYS A 292 10.82 1.77 17.08
CA LYS A 292 11.51 2.71 16.19
C LYS A 292 10.67 3.02 14.95
N ASP A 293 9.98 2.02 14.42
CA ASP A 293 9.12 2.19 13.25
C ASP A 293 7.77 2.87 13.60
N LEU A 294 7.21 2.63 14.80
CA LEU A 294 6.10 3.42 15.35
C LEU A 294 6.46 4.91 15.46
N TRP A 295 7.65 5.22 16.00
CA TRP A 295 8.12 6.60 16.10
C TRP A 295 8.30 7.26 14.73
N ARG A 296 8.84 6.52 13.75
CA ARG A 296 8.98 6.98 12.36
C ARG A 296 7.63 7.26 11.70
N THR A 297 6.64 6.41 11.94
CA THR A 297 5.26 6.66 11.51
C THR A 297 4.71 7.94 12.13
N MET A 298 4.88 8.13 13.43
CA MET A 298 4.34 9.29 14.14
C MET A 298 4.96 10.59 13.59
N GLN A 299 6.27 10.58 13.33
CA GLN A 299 6.96 11.68 12.67
C GLN A 299 6.44 11.95 11.25
N TYR A 300 6.11 10.92 10.47
CA TYR A 300 5.50 11.10 9.15
C TYR A 300 4.12 11.77 9.24
N TYR A 301 3.24 11.32 10.14
CA TYR A 301 1.92 11.94 10.33
C TYR A 301 1.98 13.35 10.93
N LEU A 302 3.00 13.66 11.73
CA LEU A 302 3.29 15.00 12.23
C LEU A 302 4.00 15.90 11.21
N PHE A 303 4.14 15.45 9.95
CA PHE A 303 4.84 16.15 8.87
C PHE A 303 6.34 16.42 9.14
N LEU A 304 6.93 15.77 10.14
CA LEU A 304 8.35 15.84 10.47
C LEU A 304 9.21 15.00 9.51
N ARG A 305 8.59 14.11 8.71
CA ARG A 305 9.23 13.29 7.67
C ARG A 305 8.43 13.32 6.37
N LYS A 306 9.14 13.44 5.23
CA LYS A 306 8.54 13.41 3.87
C LYS A 306 8.11 12.01 3.41
N GLU A 307 8.71 10.94 3.91
CA GLU A 307 8.40 9.55 3.54
C GLU A 307 8.07 8.69 4.77
N GLY A 308 6.94 8.00 4.71
CA GLY A 308 6.48 7.04 5.71
C GLY A 308 6.71 5.59 5.25
N PRO A 309 7.00 4.65 6.16
CA PRO A 309 7.08 3.23 5.82
C PRO A 309 5.73 2.69 5.33
N PHE A 310 5.76 1.88 4.26
CA PHE A 310 4.57 1.26 3.68
C PHE A 310 4.21 -0.04 4.41
N TYR A 311 3.01 -0.11 4.99
CA TYR A 311 2.46 -1.29 5.67
C TYR A 311 1.26 -1.83 4.88
N PHE A 312 1.17 -3.16 4.78
CA PHE A 312 0.17 -3.93 4.04
C PHE A 312 -1.17 -4.04 4.77
N ALA A 313 -1.13 -4.31 6.08
CA ALA A 313 -2.33 -4.51 6.88
C ALA A 313 -2.58 -3.28 7.75
N HIS A 314 -1.79 -3.08 8.81
CA HIS A 314 -1.98 -1.99 9.76
C HIS A 314 -0.65 -1.37 10.15
N ASN A 315 -0.56 -0.04 10.09
CA ASN A 315 0.54 0.71 10.66
C ASN A 315 0.56 0.54 12.20
N PRO A 316 1.72 0.43 12.87
CA PRO A 316 1.83 0.43 14.34
C PRO A 316 0.95 1.47 15.06
N LEU A 317 0.82 2.68 14.52
CA LEU A 317 -0.06 3.71 15.10
C LEU A 317 -1.55 3.34 14.98
N GLN A 318 -1.94 2.73 13.86
CA GLN A 318 -3.31 2.21 13.67
C GLN A 318 -3.58 1.04 14.62
N GLN A 319 -2.62 0.14 14.85
CA GLN A 319 -2.78 -0.98 15.79
C GLN A 319 -3.00 -0.49 17.23
N LEU A 320 -2.26 0.54 17.68
CA LEU A 320 -2.51 1.19 18.98
C LEU A 320 -3.90 1.84 19.04
N ALA A 321 -4.29 2.57 17.99
CA ALA A 321 -5.61 3.17 17.92
C ALA A 321 -6.73 2.12 17.97
N TYR A 322 -6.54 0.96 17.33
CA TYR A 322 -7.48 -0.15 17.39
C TYR A 322 -7.55 -0.80 18.78
N THR A 323 -6.41 -0.98 19.46
CA THR A 323 -6.44 -1.45 20.85
C THR A 323 -7.17 -0.46 21.75
N GLY A 324 -6.93 0.84 21.57
CA GLY A 324 -7.63 1.91 22.28
C GLY A 324 -9.14 1.89 22.06
N ILE A 325 -9.60 1.80 20.80
CA ILE A 325 -11.05 1.76 20.51
C ILE A 325 -11.70 0.48 21.05
N TYR A 326 -11.04 -0.69 20.99
CA TYR A 326 -11.57 -1.91 21.61
C TYR A 326 -11.73 -1.77 23.13
N ALA A 327 -10.74 -1.17 23.81
CA ALA A 327 -10.84 -0.89 25.24
C ALA A 327 -11.98 0.09 25.56
N MET A 328 -12.11 1.18 24.78
CA MET A 328 -13.23 2.12 24.93
C MET A 328 -14.58 1.45 24.71
N CYS A 329 -14.72 0.61 23.66
CA CYS A 329 -15.94 -0.14 23.39
C CYS A 329 -16.29 -1.10 24.54
N PHE A 330 -15.30 -1.77 25.13
CA PHE A 330 -15.51 -2.63 26.28
C PHE A 330 -16.02 -1.83 27.50
N ILE A 331 -15.43 -0.67 27.80
CA ILE A 331 -15.91 0.21 28.87
C ILE A 331 -17.31 0.74 28.57
N GLN A 332 -17.63 1.05 27.30
CA GLN A 332 -18.97 1.46 26.87
C GLN A 332 -20.01 0.36 27.14
N MET A 333 -19.67 -0.90 26.84
CA MET A 333 -20.53 -2.06 27.13
C MET A 333 -20.73 -2.23 28.64
N LEU A 334 -19.66 -2.15 29.43
CA LEU A 334 -19.73 -2.30 30.89
C LEU A 334 -20.59 -1.19 31.53
N THR A 335 -20.33 0.06 31.19
CA THR A 335 -21.09 1.20 31.72
C THR A 335 -22.57 1.12 31.32
N GLY A 336 -22.88 0.71 30.09
CA GLY A 336 -24.26 0.49 29.63
C GLY A 336 -24.96 -0.65 30.37
N LEU A 337 -24.29 -1.80 30.54
CA LEU A 337 -24.81 -2.94 31.31
C LEU A 337 -25.05 -2.57 32.79
N SER A 338 -24.10 -1.87 33.41
CA SER A 338 -24.22 -1.45 34.81
C SER A 338 -25.35 -0.44 35.03
N LEU A 339 -25.64 0.42 34.04
CA LEU A 339 -26.80 1.31 34.07
C LEU A 339 -28.12 0.55 33.81
N TYR A 340 -28.13 -0.42 32.89
CA TYR A 340 -29.30 -1.25 32.61
C TYR A 340 -29.68 -2.11 33.83
N ALA A 341 -28.68 -2.66 34.52
CA ALA A 341 -28.88 -3.51 35.69
C ALA A 341 -29.58 -2.80 36.86
N MET A 342 -29.56 -1.46 36.90
CA MET A 342 -30.30 -0.67 37.89
C MET A 342 -31.83 -0.89 37.86
N MET A 343 -32.38 -1.44 36.78
CA MET A 343 -33.82 -1.68 36.64
C MET A 343 -34.37 -2.65 37.69
N ASP A 344 -33.63 -3.71 38.02
CA ASP A 344 -34.04 -4.72 38.98
C ASP A 344 -32.89 -5.03 39.94
N GLN A 345 -33.04 -4.61 41.19
CA GLN A 345 -32.06 -4.86 42.25
C GLN A 345 -32.45 -6.03 43.16
N SER A 346 -33.52 -6.77 42.85
CA SER A 346 -33.91 -7.95 43.61
C SER A 346 -33.11 -9.20 43.22
N ASN A 347 -32.64 -9.25 41.97
CA ASN A 347 -31.85 -10.35 41.43
C ASN A 347 -30.34 -10.15 41.69
N TRP A 348 -29.68 -11.17 42.26
CA TRP A 348 -28.24 -11.13 42.56
C TRP A 348 -27.36 -10.82 41.33
N PHE A 349 -27.75 -11.28 40.14
CA PHE A 349 -26.99 -11.06 38.92
C PHE A 349 -27.01 -9.59 38.50
N PHE A 350 -28.18 -8.95 38.55
CA PHE A 350 -28.30 -7.53 38.29
C PHE A 350 -27.63 -6.69 39.37
N GLN A 351 -27.67 -7.10 40.64
CA GLN A 351 -26.91 -6.44 41.71
C GLN A 351 -25.39 -6.46 41.45
N LEU A 352 -24.85 -7.59 40.98
CA LEU A 352 -23.42 -7.71 40.65
C LEU A 352 -23.03 -6.77 39.50
N LEU A 353 -23.80 -6.75 38.42
CA LEU A 353 -23.55 -5.86 37.28
C LEU A 353 -23.73 -4.37 37.64
N ALA A 354 -24.64 -4.08 38.56
CA ALA A 354 -24.95 -2.76 39.10
C ALA A 354 -23.88 -2.21 40.07
N MET A 355 -23.08 -3.08 40.68
CA MET A 355 -22.18 -2.74 41.77
C MET A 355 -21.21 -1.59 41.44
N PRO A 356 -20.59 -1.51 40.24
CA PRO A 356 -19.78 -0.36 39.86
C PRO A 356 -20.56 0.97 39.91
N THR A 357 -21.81 0.97 39.47
CA THR A 357 -22.70 2.15 39.51
C THR A 357 -23.00 2.58 40.95
N HIS A 358 -23.15 1.63 41.87
CA HIS A 358 -23.41 1.92 43.29
C HIS A 358 -22.21 2.60 43.97
N TRP A 359 -20.99 2.23 43.60
CA TRP A 359 -19.77 2.78 44.21
C TRP A 359 -19.40 4.18 43.71
N ILE A 360 -19.53 4.41 42.41
CA ILE A 360 -19.11 5.69 41.79
C ILE A 360 -20.29 6.67 41.70
N GLY A 361 -21.51 6.15 41.54
CA GLY A 361 -22.73 6.93 41.41
C GLY A 361 -23.26 6.96 39.97
N ILE A 362 -24.59 6.97 39.86
CA ILE A 362 -25.33 6.90 38.58
C ILE A 362 -24.97 8.06 37.65
N GLY A 363 -24.82 9.28 38.20
CA GLY A 363 -24.50 10.47 37.41
C GLY A 363 -23.15 10.36 36.70
N TYR A 364 -22.12 9.88 37.41
CA TYR A 364 -20.79 9.67 36.84
C TYR A 364 -20.78 8.56 35.79
N PHE A 365 -21.51 7.46 36.00
CA PHE A 365 -21.64 6.40 35.00
C PHE A 365 -22.30 6.88 33.71
N ARG A 366 -23.37 7.69 33.82
CA ARG A 366 -23.98 8.35 32.65
C ARG A 366 -22.99 9.27 31.95
N LEU A 367 -22.24 10.07 32.71
CA LEU A 367 -21.23 10.97 32.14
C LEU A 367 -20.14 10.19 31.38
N ILE A 368 -19.57 9.14 31.98
CA ILE A 368 -18.54 8.30 31.36
C ILE A 368 -19.09 7.66 30.07
N HIS A 369 -20.29 7.08 30.13
CA HIS A 369 -20.94 6.46 28.97
C HIS A 369 -21.17 7.46 27.82
N THR A 370 -21.54 8.70 28.15
CA THR A 370 -21.71 9.77 27.17
C THR A 370 -20.37 10.28 26.62
N ILE A 371 -19.35 10.46 27.46
CA ILE A 371 -18.03 10.92 27.01
C ILE A 371 -17.42 9.90 26.04
N ILE A 372 -17.51 8.62 26.35
CA ILE A 372 -16.98 7.56 25.47
C ILE A 372 -17.74 7.54 24.13
N MET A 373 -19.06 7.75 24.12
CA MET A 373 -19.82 7.92 22.88
C MET A 373 -19.23 9.04 22.00
N TYR A 374 -18.91 10.21 22.58
CA TYR A 374 -18.30 11.31 21.82
C TYR A 374 -16.88 10.99 21.34
N LEU A 375 -16.07 10.29 22.14
CA LEU A 375 -14.74 9.83 21.71
C LEU A 375 -14.84 8.85 20.54
N ILE A 376 -15.84 7.97 20.56
CA ILE A 376 -16.16 7.07 19.46
C ILE A 376 -16.54 7.85 18.19
N TRP A 377 -17.32 8.93 18.30
CA TRP A 377 -17.64 9.79 17.15
C TRP A 377 -16.39 10.44 16.54
N LEU A 378 -15.53 11.01 17.39
CA LEU A 378 -14.27 11.60 16.96
C LEU A 378 -13.42 10.56 16.22
N PHE A 379 -13.30 9.35 16.77
CA PHE A 379 -12.61 8.25 16.12
C PHE A 379 -13.24 7.90 14.76
N ALA A 380 -14.57 7.78 14.67
CA ALA A 380 -15.26 7.44 13.43
C ALA A 380 -15.00 8.47 12.32
N ILE A 381 -15.07 9.77 12.64
CA ILE A 381 -14.80 10.86 11.69
C ILE A 381 -13.35 10.77 11.18
N ILE A 382 -12.39 10.64 12.08
CA ILE A 382 -10.96 10.53 11.72
C ILE A 382 -10.72 9.26 10.90
N HIS A 383 -11.32 8.14 11.29
CA HIS A 383 -11.18 6.85 10.61
C HIS A 383 -11.67 6.93 9.16
N VAL A 384 -12.88 7.46 8.93
CA VAL A 384 -13.45 7.61 7.58
C VAL A 384 -12.59 8.54 6.74
N TYR A 385 -12.15 9.68 7.29
CA TYR A 385 -11.25 10.60 6.60
C TYR A 385 -9.94 9.93 6.17
N LEU A 386 -9.30 9.19 7.07
CA LEU A 386 -8.02 8.53 6.77
C LEU A 386 -8.18 7.44 5.70
N VAL A 387 -9.28 6.67 5.74
CA VAL A 387 -9.56 5.65 4.72
C VAL A 387 -9.76 6.31 3.35
N ILE A 388 -10.62 7.32 3.24
CA ILE A 388 -10.86 8.04 1.98
C ILE A 388 -9.58 8.68 1.46
N ARG A 389 -8.81 9.36 2.32
CA ARG A 389 -7.54 9.99 1.93
C ARG A 389 -6.54 8.96 1.43
N SER A 390 -6.38 7.83 2.12
CA SER A 390 -5.42 6.80 1.72
C SER A 390 -5.79 6.13 0.41
N ASP A 391 -7.08 6.00 0.12
CA ASP A 391 -7.55 5.49 -1.16
C ASP A 391 -7.27 6.50 -2.29
N ALA A 392 -7.61 7.78 -2.07
CA ALA A 392 -7.46 8.84 -3.06
C ALA A 392 -5.98 9.19 -3.37
N VAL A 393 -5.09 9.13 -2.37
CA VAL A 393 -3.68 9.55 -2.52
C VAL A 393 -2.76 8.38 -2.87
N HIS A 394 -3.04 7.18 -2.39
CA HIS A 394 -2.10 6.06 -2.48
C HIS A 394 -2.66 4.81 -3.17
N ASN A 395 -3.90 4.84 -3.67
CA ASN A 395 -4.56 3.70 -4.32
C ASN A 395 -4.44 2.39 -3.50
N HIS A 396 -4.44 2.49 -2.17
CA HIS A 396 -4.27 1.34 -1.29
C HIS A 396 -5.49 0.41 -1.28
N GLY A 397 -6.61 0.80 -1.89
CA GLY A 397 -7.81 -0.03 -1.99
C GLY A 397 -8.46 -0.29 -0.63
N GLY A 398 -8.25 0.57 0.36
CA GLY A 398 -8.69 0.34 1.75
C GLY A 398 -10.19 0.14 1.86
N LEU A 399 -10.97 0.99 1.17
CA LEU A 399 -12.42 0.88 1.10
C LEU A 399 -12.87 -0.37 0.33
N SER A 400 -12.28 -0.59 -0.85
CA SER A 400 -12.56 -1.76 -1.70
C SER A 400 -12.28 -3.07 -0.95
N SER A 401 -11.22 -3.11 -0.15
CA SER A 401 -10.85 -4.28 0.65
C SER A 401 -11.91 -4.60 1.71
N MET A 402 -12.51 -3.59 2.34
CA MET A 402 -13.49 -3.82 3.41
C MET A 402 -14.86 -4.25 2.89
N ILE A 403 -15.16 -3.90 1.64
CA ILE A 403 -16.38 -4.31 0.95
C ILE A 403 -16.17 -5.66 0.25
N GLY A 404 -15.15 -5.78 -0.59
CA GLY A 404 -14.88 -6.95 -1.45
C GLY A 404 -14.03 -8.05 -0.80
N GLY A 405 -13.21 -7.71 0.19
CA GLY A 405 -12.30 -8.64 0.88
C GLY A 405 -10.91 -8.73 0.26
N SER A 406 -10.70 -8.12 -0.91
CA SER A 406 -9.44 -8.20 -1.67
C SER A 406 -8.92 -6.82 -2.08
N VAL A 407 -7.60 -6.74 -2.24
CA VAL A 407 -6.88 -5.59 -2.78
C VAL A 407 -6.09 -6.03 -4.00
N TRP A 408 -6.10 -5.19 -5.04
CA TRP A 408 -5.28 -5.37 -6.22
C TRP A 408 -3.94 -4.68 -6.01
N LEU A 409 -2.84 -5.44 -6.08
CA LEU A 409 -1.49 -4.89 -5.94
C LEU A 409 -0.62 -5.26 -7.13
N PRO A 410 0.33 -4.38 -7.51
CA PRO A 410 1.32 -4.71 -8.52
C PRO A 410 2.18 -5.90 -8.05
N ARG A 411 2.42 -6.88 -8.93
CA ARG A 411 3.35 -7.99 -8.66
C ARG A 411 4.75 -7.45 -8.35
N GLY A 412 5.38 -8.03 -7.34
CA GLY A 412 6.71 -7.67 -6.88
C GLY A 412 6.75 -6.65 -5.74
N THR A 413 5.59 -6.07 -5.35
CA THR A 413 5.47 -5.21 -4.18
C THR A 413 5.88 -6.00 -2.93
N GLN A 414 6.76 -5.42 -2.10
CA GLN A 414 7.23 -6.03 -0.85
C GLN A 414 6.82 -5.17 0.33
N PRO A 415 5.64 -5.42 0.92
CA PRO A 415 5.24 -4.75 2.14
C PRO A 415 6.12 -5.17 3.33
N VAL A 416 6.19 -4.33 4.36
CA VAL A 416 7.02 -4.61 5.56
C VAL A 416 6.50 -5.82 6.36
N ASP A 417 5.21 -6.08 6.30
CA ASP A 417 4.45 -7.05 7.11
C ASP A 417 3.93 -8.27 6.31
N SER A 418 4.28 -8.38 5.03
CA SER A 418 3.92 -9.51 4.15
C SER A 418 5.12 -9.93 3.27
N PRO A 419 5.27 -11.21 2.92
CA PRO A 419 6.20 -11.63 1.87
C PRO A 419 5.96 -10.87 0.57
N ARG A 420 6.98 -10.83 -0.30
CA ARG A 420 6.86 -10.22 -1.62
C ARG A 420 5.69 -10.85 -2.39
N ILE A 421 4.80 -10.02 -2.94
CA ILE A 421 3.58 -10.48 -3.60
C ILE A 421 3.93 -10.92 -5.02
N GLY A 422 3.84 -12.22 -5.32
CA GLY A 422 4.01 -12.79 -6.67
C GLY A 422 4.92 -14.00 -6.78
#